data_AF-A0A9W5X276-F1
#
_entry.id   AF-A0A9W5X276-F1
#
_cell.length_a   1.000
_cell.length_b   1.000
_cell.length_c   1.000
_cell.angle_alpha   90.00
_cell.angle_beta   90.00
_cell.angle_gamma   90.00
#
_symmetry.space_group_name_H-M   'P 1'
#
loop_
_entity.id
_entity.type
_entity.pdbx_description
1 polymer ?
#
loop_
_entity_poly.entity_id
_entity_poly.type
_entity_poly.pdbx_seq_one_letter_code
_entity_poly.pdbx_strand_id
1 'polypeptide(L)'
;MVRDSGHIIALDTAAMATATTGRPHRRKERIPPGVAAKAAAAQLLRTTTANTVATESVATATDSTVIDLSAYERAAQRRTIQ
;
A
#
# COMPACT_ATOMS: atom_id res chain seq x y z
N MET A 1 -20.36 -3.75 -44.28
CA MET A 1 -19.81 -5.13 -44.23
C MET A 1 -19.49 -5.44 -42.79
N VAL A 2 -20.25 -6.33 -42.15
CA VAL A 2 -20.05 -6.71 -40.73
C VAL A 2 -18.92 -7.75 -40.69
N ARG A 3 -17.96 -7.60 -39.77
CA ARG A 3 -16.87 -8.57 -39.61
C ARG A 3 -17.41 -9.73 -38.77
N ASP A 4 -17.27 -10.94 -39.28
CA ASP A 4 -17.69 -12.14 -38.56
C ASP A 4 -16.84 -12.35 -37.29
N SER A 5 -17.42 -12.99 -36.28
CA SER A 5 -16.76 -13.23 -34.99
C SER A 5 -15.43 -13.96 -35.13
N GLY A 6 -15.34 -14.92 -36.06
CA GLY A 6 -14.11 -15.65 -36.37
C GLY A 6 -12.99 -14.75 -36.88
N HIS A 7 -13.32 -13.72 -37.67
CA HIS A 7 -12.34 -12.75 -38.16
C HIS A 7 -11.76 -11.91 -37.03
N ILE A 8 -12.58 -11.49 -36.06
CA ILE A 8 -12.13 -10.70 -34.90
C ILE A 8 -11.19 -11.53 -34.02
N ILE A 9 -11.53 -12.79 -33.78
CA ILE A 9 -10.70 -13.71 -32.97
C ILE A 9 -9.36 -13.98 -33.66
N ALA A 10 -9.36 -14.22 -34.97
CA ALA A 10 -8.12 -14.41 -35.74
C ALA A 10 -7.23 -13.16 -35.70
N LEU A 11 -7.82 -11.97 -35.78
CA LEU A 11 -7.07 -10.72 -35.69
C LEU A 11 -6.48 -10.50 -34.29
N ASP A 12 -7.25 -10.76 -33.23
CA ASP A 12 -6.80 -10.61 -31.85
C ASP A 12 -5.67 -11.59 -31.50
N THR A 13 -5.83 -12.86 -31.90
CA THR A 13 -4.79 -13.88 -31.71
C THR A 13 -3.50 -13.53 -32.45
N ALA A 14 -3.60 -13.03 -33.69
CA ALA A 14 -2.44 -12.55 -34.44
C ALA A 14 -1.78 -11.35 -33.74
N ALA A 15 -2.56 -10.36 -33.30
CA ALA A 15 -2.05 -9.19 -32.60
C ALA A 15 -1.29 -9.59 -31.32
N MET A 16 -1.87 -10.45 -30.49
CA MET A 16 -1.24 -10.96 -29.27
C MET A 16 0.04 -11.75 -29.56
N ALA A 17 0.06 -12.57 -30.62
CA ALA A 17 1.24 -13.33 -31.03
C ALA A 17 2.39 -12.43 -31.51
N THR A 18 2.09 -11.29 -32.12
CA THR A 18 3.10 -10.32 -32.59
C THR A 18 3.61 -9.38 -31.50
N ALA A 19 2.93 -9.28 -30.37
CA ALA A 19 3.33 -8.41 -29.27
C ALA A 19 4.67 -8.87 -28.69
N THR A 20 5.71 -8.06 -28.86
CA THR A 20 7.03 -8.38 -28.30
C THR A 20 7.05 -8.13 -26.80
N THR A 21 7.33 -9.18 -26.03
CA THR A 21 7.59 -9.13 -24.58
C THR A 21 9.08 -9.15 -24.26
N GLY A 22 9.92 -8.93 -25.27
CA GLY A 22 11.37 -8.88 -25.12
C GLY A 22 11.84 -7.74 -24.23
N ARG A 23 13.13 -7.78 -23.85
CA ARG A 23 13.75 -6.74 -23.02
C ARG A 23 13.53 -5.36 -23.66
N PRO A 24 12.91 -4.40 -22.96
CA PRO A 24 12.77 -3.04 -23.46
C PRO A 24 14.13 -2.44 -23.81
N HIS A 25 14.17 -1.51 -24.76
CA HIS A 25 15.40 -0.78 -25.06
C HIS A 25 15.98 -0.12 -23.78
N ARG A 26 17.31 -0.06 -23.64
CA ARG A 26 18.00 0.45 -22.44
C ARG A 26 17.46 1.77 -21.89
N ARG A 27 17.07 2.71 -22.77
CA ARG A 27 16.46 4.01 -22.39
C ARG A 27 15.10 3.89 -21.70
N LYS A 28 14.37 2.80 -21.93
CA LYS A 28 13.05 2.49 -21.37
C LYS A 28 13.13 1.53 -20.17
N GLU A 29 14.31 1.04 -19.83
CA GLU A 29 14.51 0.21 -18.64
C GLU A 29 14.62 1.08 -17.39
N ARG A 30 14.11 0.58 -16.27
CA ARG A 30 14.28 1.23 -14.97
C ARG A 30 15.73 1.08 -14.53
N ILE A 31 16.39 2.19 -14.20
CA ILE A 31 17.75 2.18 -13.66
C ILE A 31 17.67 1.68 -12.20
N PRO A 32 18.41 0.62 -11.82
CA PRO A 32 18.45 0.18 -10.42
C PRO A 32 18.95 1.28 -9.48
N PRO A 33 18.45 1.35 -8.23
CA PRO A 33 18.94 2.33 -7.27
C PRO A 33 20.43 2.12 -7.00
N GLY A 34 21.18 3.21 -6.94
CA GLY A 34 22.60 3.19 -6.62
C GLY A 34 22.89 2.76 -5.19
N VAL A 35 24.15 2.49 -4.88
CA VAL A 35 24.61 2.05 -3.55
C VAL A 35 24.23 3.03 -2.44
N ALA A 36 24.35 4.33 -2.69
CA ALA A 36 23.98 5.38 -1.74
C ALA A 36 22.47 5.38 -1.45
N ALA A 37 21.64 5.20 -2.49
CA ALA A 37 20.18 5.14 -2.33
C ALA A 37 19.75 3.91 -1.50
N LYS A 38 20.40 2.76 -1.71
CA LYS A 38 20.17 1.55 -0.91
C LYS A 38 20.59 1.76 0.56
N ALA A 39 21.74 2.40 0.80
CA ALA A 39 22.21 2.70 2.15
C ALA A 39 21.26 3.65 2.90
N ALA A 40 20.80 4.72 2.24
CA ALA A 40 19.82 5.64 2.80
C ALA A 40 18.49 4.94 3.13
N ALA A 41 18.00 4.07 2.24
CA ALA A 41 16.79 3.28 2.50
C ALA A 41 16.95 2.36 3.73
N ALA A 42 18.11 1.72 3.89
CA ALA A 42 18.40 0.91 5.07
C ALA A 42 18.41 1.74 6.37
N GLN A 43 18.89 2.98 6.34
CA GLN A 43 18.82 3.89 7.48
C GLN A 43 17.37 4.26 7.83
N LEU A 44 16.55 4.61 6.83
CA LEU A 44 15.14 4.94 7.04
C LEU A 44 14.32 3.77 7.59
N LEU A 45 14.59 2.54 7.13
CA LEU A 45 13.94 1.34 7.65
C LEU A 45 14.28 1.10 9.14
N ARG A 46 15.55 1.32 9.53
CA ARG A 46 15.99 1.20 10.93
C ARG A 46 15.31 2.24 11.83
N THR A 47 15.23 3.50 11.40
CA THR A 47 14.58 4.55 12.19
C THR A 47 13.08 4.33 12.32
N THR A 48 12.44 3.87 11.25
CA THR A 48 10.99 3.55 11.27
C THR A 48 10.72 2.39 12.22
N THR A 49 11.52 1.32 12.17
CA THR A 49 11.38 0.16 13.08
C THR A 49 11.66 0.53 14.53
N ALA A 50 12.66 1.38 14.78
CA ALA A 50 12.94 1.88 16.13
C ALA A 50 11.79 2.73 16.68
N ASN A 51 11.17 3.55 15.83
CA ASN A 51 10.00 4.33 16.22
C ASN A 51 8.77 3.45 16.46
N THR A 52 8.53 2.40 15.67
CA THR A 52 7.42 1.47 15.93
C THR A 52 7.64 0.72 17.24
N VAL A 53 8.84 0.22 17.53
CA VAL A 53 9.14 -0.46 18.81
C VAL A 53 9.00 0.49 20.01
N ALA A 54 9.45 1.75 19.87
CA ALA A 54 9.25 2.77 20.90
C ALA A 54 7.76 3.13 21.08
N THR A 55 7.01 3.20 19.98
CA THR A 55 5.57 3.50 20.01
C THR A 55 4.78 2.33 20.58
N GLU A 56 5.14 1.08 20.30
CA GLU A 56 4.52 -0.11 20.89
C GLU A 56 4.89 -0.24 22.37
N SER A 57 6.12 0.06 22.78
CA SER A 57 6.50 0.10 24.19
C SER A 57 5.75 1.17 24.99
N VAL A 58 5.43 2.31 24.37
CA VAL A 58 4.56 3.35 24.98
C VAL A 58 3.09 2.94 24.90
N ALA A 59 2.64 2.34 23.80
CA ALA A 59 1.27 1.88 23.62
C ALA A 59 0.90 0.76 24.60
N THR A 60 1.82 -0.16 24.93
CA THR A 60 1.60 -1.21 25.93
C THR A 60 1.42 -0.64 27.35
N ALA A 61 1.97 0.56 27.63
CA ALA A 61 1.73 1.26 28.88
C ALA A 61 0.38 2.01 28.91
N THR A 62 -0.12 2.48 27.75
CA THR A 62 -1.46 3.08 27.60
C THR A 62 -2.59 2.09 27.30
N ASP A 63 -2.31 0.83 26.96
CA ASP A 63 -3.35 -0.19 26.67
C ASP A 63 -4.15 -0.60 27.93
N SER A 64 -3.79 -0.07 29.09
CA SER A 64 -4.59 -0.15 30.32
C SER A 64 -5.63 0.98 30.45
N THR A 65 -5.73 1.92 29.50
CA THR A 65 -6.93 2.77 29.42
C THR A 65 -8.01 2.02 28.66
N VAL A 66 -8.54 0.98 29.28
CA VAL A 66 -9.86 0.45 28.93
C VAL A 66 -10.82 1.61 29.14
N ILE A 67 -11.22 2.25 28.03
CA ILE A 67 -12.20 3.33 28.07
C ILE A 67 -13.54 2.68 28.42
N ASP A 68 -13.91 2.73 29.70
CA ASP A 68 -15.23 2.31 30.15
C ASP A 68 -16.28 3.23 29.52
N LEU A 69 -16.84 2.79 28.40
CA LEU A 69 -17.86 3.51 27.64
C LEU A 69 -19.10 3.80 28.48
N SER A 70 -19.34 3.07 29.58
CA SER A 70 -20.43 3.33 30.51
C SER A 70 -20.24 4.62 31.31
N ALA A 71 -18.99 5.05 31.55
CA ALA A 71 -18.71 6.33 32.18
C ALA A 71 -19.05 7.49 31.23
N TYR A 72 -18.76 7.34 29.94
CA TYR A 72 -19.10 8.32 28.92
C TYR A 72 -20.62 8.44 28.73
N GLU A 73 -21.34 7.32 28.69
CA GLU A 73 -22.80 7.29 28.57
C GLU A 73 -23.51 8.01 29.73
N ARG A 74 -23.11 7.75 30.99
CA ARG A 74 -23.66 8.45 32.16
C ARG A 74 -23.40 9.95 32.13
N ALA A 75 -22.25 10.38 31.61
CA ALA A 75 -21.91 11.79 31.46
C ALA A 75 -22.76 12.46 30.37
N ALA A 76 -22.99 11.77 29.25
CA ALA A 76 -23.84 12.25 28.16
C ALA A 76 -25.31 12.42 28.62
N GLN A 77 -25.84 11.46 29.38
CA GLN A 77 -27.23 11.50 29.87
C GLN A 77 -27.47 12.62 30.89
N ARG A 78 -26.44 13.06 31.63
CA ARG A 78 -26.53 14.21 32.55
C ARG A 78 -26.50 15.57 31.84
N ARG A 79 -26.18 15.58 30.54
CA ARG A 79 -26.14 16.80 29.72
C ARG A 79 -27.48 17.08 29.05
N THR A 80 -28.33 16.07 28.90
CA THR A 80 -29.72 16.17 28.47
C THR A 80 -30.63 16.38 29.67
N ILE A 81 -30.56 17.57 30.28
CA ILE A 81 -31.63 18.10 31.13
C ILE A 81 -32.53 18.93 30.21
N GLN A 82 -33.75 18.41 30.00
CA GLN A 82 -34.97 18.99 29.41
C GLN A 82 -34.85 19.92 28.20
#